data_AF-A0A2H6LBU9-F1
#
_entry.id   AF-A0A2H6LBU9-F1
#
_cell.length_a   1.000
_cell.length_b   1.000
_cell.length_c   1.000
_cell.angle_alpha   90.00
_cell.angle_beta   90.00
_cell.angle_gamma   90.00
#
_symmetry.space_group_name_H-M   'P 1'
#
loop_
_entity.id
_entity.type
_entity.pdbx_description
1 polymer ?
#
loop_
_entity_poly.entity_id
_entity_poly.type
_entity_poly.pdbx_seq_one_letter_code
_entity_poly.pdbx_strand_id
1 'polypeptide(L)'
;MQNTNQVSTTGLSLELFHVQTNTAFNLPPNLMVIRVGKPNDQHPPDIDVSSLPNAEVVSRIHAQIRIDSSNYLIEDLGSVNGTFVNDIKLEPGITHHLKVGDRIDLGQGHSVTFIFQNSPTHPPNLLTSAQITQIAPQLVEQNKSIVVDKTTKLIGLTLIVASIVISTANIRIGIFFGLPSVILCFVGIFVLCQQRINRNLGWILIALGIAIMIFTGRIFASVNLLLLLLTSTLFFTGYLLFTTGKIFGYDWRSLQKIINQ
;
A
#
# COMPACT_ATOMS: atom_id res chain seq x y z
N MET A 1 33.18 -50.63 -4.23
CA MET A 1 33.19 -49.90 -2.95
C MET A 1 33.69 -48.49 -3.21
N GLN A 2 32.79 -47.51 -3.20
CA GLN A 2 33.07 -46.15 -2.72
C GLN A 2 31.73 -45.43 -2.60
N ASN A 3 31.31 -45.31 -1.34
CA ASN A 3 30.19 -44.57 -0.82
C ASN A 3 30.68 -43.13 -0.64
N THR A 4 30.02 -42.15 -1.27
CA THR A 4 30.16 -40.74 -0.91
C THR A 4 28.79 -40.21 -0.57
N ASN A 5 28.58 -40.11 0.74
CA ASN A 5 27.44 -39.53 1.42
C ASN A 5 26.95 -38.26 0.72
N GLN A 6 25.84 -38.36 -0.02
CA GLN A 6 24.99 -37.22 -0.26
C GLN A 6 24.39 -36.84 1.09
N VAL A 7 24.94 -35.80 1.70
CA VAL A 7 24.23 -35.08 2.76
C VAL A 7 23.05 -34.40 2.09
N SER A 8 21.95 -35.14 1.98
CA SER A 8 20.63 -34.58 1.76
C SER A 8 20.26 -33.82 3.03
N THR A 9 20.81 -32.62 3.22
CA THR A 9 20.14 -31.64 4.08
C THR A 9 18.81 -31.37 3.41
N THR A 10 17.75 -31.94 3.97
CA THR A 10 16.35 -31.57 3.73
C THR A 10 16.24 -30.08 4.02
N GLY A 11 16.58 -29.26 3.03
CA GLY A 11 16.76 -27.83 3.18
C GLY A 11 15.38 -27.21 3.28
N LEU A 12 14.95 -26.91 4.51
CA LEU A 12 13.85 -25.99 4.74
C LEU A 12 14.27 -24.63 4.17
N SER A 13 13.90 -24.36 2.92
CA SER A 13 14.00 -23.02 2.34
C SER A 13 13.13 -22.07 3.18
N LEU A 14 13.62 -20.89 3.51
CA LEU A 14 12.87 -19.89 4.28
C LEU A 14 12.37 -18.77 3.35
N GLU A 15 11.24 -18.18 3.71
CA GLU A 15 10.60 -17.09 2.98
C GLU A 15 10.05 -16.02 3.93
N LEU A 16 9.95 -14.80 3.41
CA LEU A 16 9.11 -13.74 3.97
C LEU A 16 7.76 -13.78 3.27
N PHE A 17 6.72 -14.15 3.99
CA PHE A 17 5.36 -14.21 3.49
C PHE A 17 4.63 -12.90 3.76
N HIS A 18 4.31 -12.15 2.71
CA HIS A 18 3.57 -10.90 2.82
C HIS A 18 2.07 -11.16 3.01
N VAL A 19 1.54 -10.75 4.16
CA VAL A 19 0.17 -11.10 4.60
C VAL A 19 -0.89 -10.44 3.73
N GLN A 20 -0.70 -9.18 3.36
CA GLN A 20 -1.70 -8.37 2.66
C GLN A 20 -1.91 -8.82 1.19
N THR A 21 -0.88 -9.37 0.54
CA THR A 21 -0.96 -9.82 -0.88
C THR A 21 -0.84 -11.33 -1.05
N ASN A 22 -0.66 -12.09 0.03
CA ASN A 22 -0.43 -13.53 -0.03
C ASN A 22 0.74 -13.88 -0.99
N THR A 23 1.84 -13.13 -0.87
CA THR A 23 3.01 -13.25 -1.76
C THR A 23 4.22 -13.65 -0.93
N ALA A 24 4.95 -14.67 -1.37
CA ALA A 24 6.16 -15.14 -0.70
C ALA A 24 7.42 -14.60 -1.38
N PHE A 25 8.39 -14.17 -0.57
CA PHE A 25 9.72 -13.76 -1.00
C PHE A 25 10.74 -14.74 -0.42
N ASN A 26 11.34 -15.56 -1.27
CA ASN A 26 12.34 -16.53 -0.83
C ASN A 26 13.61 -15.81 -0.34
N LEU A 27 14.16 -16.26 0.79
CA LEU A 27 15.46 -15.80 1.26
C LEU A 27 16.55 -16.57 0.50
N PRO A 28 17.40 -15.89 -0.29
CA PRO A 28 18.47 -16.56 -1.01
C PRO A 28 19.47 -17.21 -0.03
N PRO A 29 19.65 -18.55 -0.04
CA PRO A 29 20.48 -19.24 0.96
C PRO A 29 21.98 -18.96 0.79
N ASN A 30 22.38 -18.39 -0.36
CA ASN A 30 23.76 -18.04 -0.68
C ASN A 30 24.17 -16.64 -0.18
N LEU A 31 23.24 -15.83 0.33
CA LEU A 31 23.52 -14.48 0.80
C LEU A 31 23.59 -14.43 2.33
N MET A 32 24.71 -13.94 2.87
CA MET A 32 24.84 -13.71 4.32
C MET A 32 24.06 -12.49 4.80
N VAL A 33 23.76 -11.56 3.90
CA VAL A 33 22.98 -10.35 4.17
C VAL A 33 21.97 -10.19 3.05
N ILE A 34 20.70 -10.08 3.43
CA ILE A 34 19.57 -9.90 2.53
C ILE A 34 18.95 -8.55 2.84
N ARG A 35 19.01 -7.62 1.89
CA ARG A 35 18.50 -6.26 2.01
C ARG A 35 17.05 -6.20 1.59
N VAL A 36 16.22 -5.61 2.44
CA VAL A 36 14.79 -5.40 2.20
C VAL A 36 14.52 -3.92 2.02
N GLY A 37 13.86 -3.56 0.92
CA GLY A 37 13.55 -2.16 0.65
C GLY A 37 13.08 -1.91 -0.77
N LYS A 38 13.11 -0.64 -1.18
CA LYS A 38 12.77 -0.19 -2.53
C LYS A 38 14.01 -0.05 -3.42
N PRO A 39 13.87 -0.18 -4.76
CA PRO A 39 14.98 -0.03 -5.68
C PRO A 39 15.68 1.31 -5.53
N ASN A 40 17.01 1.29 -5.68
CA ASN A 40 17.86 2.47 -5.68
C ASN A 40 19.05 2.25 -6.61
N ASP A 41 19.67 3.35 -7.05
CA ASP A 41 20.72 3.31 -8.09
C ASP A 41 22.09 2.85 -7.58
N GLN A 42 22.30 2.80 -6.26
CA GLN A 42 23.60 2.48 -5.65
C GLN A 42 23.72 1.01 -5.28
N HIS A 43 22.72 0.46 -4.59
CA HIS A 43 22.69 -0.90 -4.06
C HIS A 43 21.26 -1.44 -4.17
N PRO A 44 20.92 -2.23 -5.21
CA PRO A 44 19.58 -2.78 -5.34
C PRO A 44 19.24 -3.67 -4.12
N PRO A 45 17.98 -3.63 -3.63
CA PRO A 45 17.55 -4.54 -2.58
C PRO A 45 17.47 -5.97 -3.11
N ASP A 46 17.77 -6.95 -2.26
CA ASP A 46 17.59 -8.37 -2.58
C ASP A 46 16.11 -8.74 -2.57
N ILE A 47 15.34 -8.13 -1.66
CA ILE A 47 13.89 -8.23 -1.59
C ILE A 47 13.28 -6.86 -1.92
N ASP A 48 12.80 -6.73 -3.16
CA ASP A 48 12.12 -5.55 -3.65
C ASP A 48 10.65 -5.53 -3.21
N VAL A 49 10.32 -4.57 -2.34
CA VAL A 49 8.96 -4.38 -1.82
C VAL A 49 8.14 -3.37 -2.63
N SER A 50 8.68 -2.78 -3.70
CA SER A 50 8.03 -1.70 -4.46
C SER A 50 6.73 -2.11 -5.15
N SER A 51 6.55 -3.40 -5.42
CA SER A 51 5.33 -3.96 -6.00
C SER A 51 4.22 -4.20 -4.96
N LEU A 52 4.51 -4.06 -3.67
CA LEU A 52 3.56 -4.30 -2.59
C LEU A 52 2.66 -3.09 -2.33
N PRO A 53 1.43 -3.30 -1.86
CA PRO A 53 0.57 -2.21 -1.39
C PRO A 53 1.24 -1.47 -0.23
N ASN A 54 1.01 -0.16 -0.14
CA ASN A 54 1.59 0.72 0.89
C ASN A 54 3.13 0.76 0.93
N ALA A 55 3.84 0.28 -0.10
CA ALA A 55 5.31 0.33 -0.17
C ALA A 55 5.90 1.76 -0.05
N GLU A 56 5.07 2.80 -0.16
CA GLU A 56 5.44 4.20 0.12
C GLU A 56 6.05 4.38 1.52
N VAL A 57 5.56 3.63 2.53
CA VAL A 57 6.06 3.71 3.90
C VAL A 57 7.44 3.04 4.07
N VAL A 58 7.83 2.17 3.14
CA VAL A 58 9.09 1.45 3.18
C VAL A 58 10.19 2.32 2.57
N SER A 59 11.36 2.34 3.19
CA SER A 59 12.51 3.11 2.72
C SER A 59 13.25 2.36 1.61
N ARG A 60 14.08 3.06 0.82
CA ARG A 60 14.92 2.39 -0.19
C ARG A 60 15.90 1.41 0.46
N ILE A 61 16.56 1.87 1.52
CA ILE A 61 17.35 1.07 2.45
C ILE A 61 16.54 1.07 3.75
N HIS A 62 15.85 -0.03 4.05
CA HIS A 62 14.91 -0.07 5.19
C HIS A 62 15.40 -1.01 6.28
N ALA A 63 15.51 -2.30 5.96
CA ALA A 63 15.99 -3.31 6.88
C ALA A 63 16.89 -4.30 6.16
N GLN A 64 17.65 -5.07 6.92
CA GLN A 64 18.38 -6.21 6.42
C GLN A 64 18.22 -7.42 7.33
N ILE A 65 18.27 -8.59 6.73
CA ILE A 65 18.33 -9.86 7.44
C ILE A 65 19.74 -10.40 7.27
N ARG A 66 20.46 -10.57 8.37
CA ARG A 66 21.77 -11.20 8.44
C ARG A 66 21.61 -12.65 8.84
N ILE A 67 22.31 -13.53 8.14
CA ILE A 67 22.38 -14.95 8.43
C ILE A 67 23.70 -15.20 9.15
N ASP A 68 23.63 -15.61 10.42
CA ASP A 68 24.78 -16.05 11.19
C ASP A 68 24.66 -17.54 11.50
N SER A 69 25.43 -18.34 10.75
CA SER A 69 25.49 -19.80 10.87
C SER A 69 24.13 -20.48 10.62
N SER A 70 23.26 -20.53 11.63
CA SER A 70 21.90 -21.07 11.59
C SER A 70 20.83 -20.11 12.13
N ASN A 71 21.24 -18.90 12.56
CA ASN A 71 20.35 -17.90 13.11
C ASN A 71 20.08 -16.80 12.08
N TYR A 72 18.85 -16.32 12.09
CA TYR A 72 18.42 -15.17 11.31
C TYR A 72 18.32 -13.97 12.25
N LEU A 73 18.96 -12.88 11.86
CA LEU A 73 19.00 -11.63 12.62
C LEU A 73 18.43 -10.54 11.73
N ILE A 74 17.46 -9.76 12.23
CA ILE A 74 16.92 -8.61 11.54
C ILE A 74 17.46 -7.32 12.14
N GLU A 75 17.79 -6.36 11.29
CA GLU A 75 18.35 -5.06 11.67
C GLU A 75 17.64 -3.96 10.87
N ASP A 76 17.16 -2.92 11.56
CA ASP A 76 16.65 -1.71 10.92
C ASP A 76 17.83 -0.80 10.53
N LEU A 77 17.89 -0.40 9.27
CA LEU A 77 19.00 0.40 8.72
C LEU A 77 18.76 1.91 8.81
N GLY A 78 18.00 2.37 9.82
CA GLY A 78 17.63 3.77 9.98
C GLY A 78 16.44 4.16 9.12
N SER A 79 15.43 3.29 9.06
CA SER A 79 14.24 3.56 8.26
C SER A 79 13.42 4.71 8.84
N VAL A 80 12.73 5.46 7.96
CA VAL A 80 11.94 6.63 8.39
C VAL A 80 10.76 6.21 9.28
N ASN A 81 10.09 5.12 8.93
CA ASN A 81 8.90 4.64 9.64
C ASN A 81 9.20 3.53 10.66
N GLY A 82 10.44 3.07 10.76
CA GLY A 82 10.87 1.99 11.65
C GLY A 82 10.50 0.59 11.16
N THR A 83 11.22 -0.40 11.67
CA THR A 83 10.90 -1.83 11.56
C THR A 83 10.37 -2.32 12.91
N PHE A 84 9.38 -3.20 12.90
CA PHE A 84 8.81 -3.80 14.10
C PHE A 84 8.83 -5.32 13.98
N VAL A 85 9.12 -6.01 15.09
CA VAL A 85 9.03 -7.47 15.19
C VAL A 85 8.07 -7.81 16.30
N ASN A 86 7.02 -8.58 15.98
CA ASN A 86 5.94 -8.93 16.92
C ASN A 86 5.40 -7.70 17.67
N ASP A 87 5.12 -6.62 16.91
CA ASP A 87 4.62 -5.33 17.40
C ASP A 87 5.61 -4.50 18.26
N ILE A 88 6.85 -4.97 18.44
CA ILE A 88 7.91 -4.26 19.15
C ILE A 88 8.79 -3.53 18.13
N LYS A 89 8.95 -2.21 18.29
CA LYS A 89 9.81 -1.41 17.42
C LYS A 89 11.28 -1.75 17.67
N LEU A 90 12.03 -2.01 16.59
CA LEU A 90 13.46 -2.23 16.67
C LEU A 90 14.22 -0.90 16.80
N GLU A 91 15.34 -0.93 17.51
CA GLU A 91 16.27 0.19 17.53
C GLU A 91 17.15 0.17 16.26
N PRO A 92 17.28 1.29 15.53
CA PRO A 92 18.10 1.33 14.33
C PRO A 92 19.56 0.93 14.59
N GLY A 93 20.11 0.06 13.75
CA GLY A 93 21.48 -0.46 13.84
C GLY A 93 21.70 -1.55 14.89
N ILE A 94 20.65 -1.96 15.62
CA ILE A 94 20.72 -3.09 16.56
C ILE A 94 20.10 -4.33 15.89
N THR A 95 20.81 -5.46 15.98
CA THR A 95 20.34 -6.75 15.46
C THR A 95 19.42 -7.44 16.46
N HIS A 96 18.32 -8.01 15.97
CA HIS A 96 17.35 -8.76 16.73
C HIS A 96 17.18 -10.17 16.17
N HIS A 97 17.07 -11.18 17.03
CA HIS A 97 16.85 -12.55 16.59
C HIS A 97 15.47 -12.74 15.98
N LEU A 98 15.43 -13.37 14.82
CA LEU A 98 14.23 -13.70 14.07
C LEU A 98 13.99 -15.22 14.11
N LYS A 99 12.78 -15.62 14.49
CA LYS A 99 12.34 -17.01 14.58
C LYS A 99 11.20 -17.28 13.60
N VAL A 100 11.12 -18.52 13.13
CA VAL A 100 10.01 -18.96 12.28
C VAL A 100 8.68 -18.71 12.99
N GLY A 101 7.76 -18.04 12.31
CA GLY A 101 6.48 -17.56 12.81
C GLY A 101 6.47 -16.09 13.24
N ASP A 102 7.64 -15.44 13.35
CA ASP A 102 7.70 -14.04 13.75
C ASP A 102 7.08 -13.13 12.69
N ARG A 103 6.34 -12.12 13.18
CA ARG A 103 5.77 -11.06 12.37
C ARG A 103 6.76 -9.91 12.26
N ILE A 104 7.05 -9.47 11.05
CA ILE A 104 7.87 -8.29 10.76
C ILE A 104 6.98 -7.24 10.09
N ASP A 105 6.85 -6.06 10.67
CA ASP A 105 6.16 -4.94 10.07
C ASP A 105 7.16 -3.87 9.61
N LEU A 106 7.06 -3.47 8.35
CA LEU A 106 7.82 -2.35 7.80
C LEU A 106 6.94 -1.09 7.85
N GLY A 107 7.25 -0.22 8.81
CA GLY A 107 6.44 0.95 9.12
C GLY A 107 5.27 0.68 10.07
N GLN A 108 4.73 1.76 10.63
CA GLN A 108 3.69 1.69 11.64
C GLN A 108 2.33 1.22 11.07
N GLY A 109 1.56 0.53 11.91
CA GLY A 109 0.15 0.21 11.65
C GLY A 109 -0.07 -0.92 10.64
N HIS A 110 0.83 -1.91 10.61
CA HIS A 110 0.69 -3.11 9.79
C HIS A 110 0.49 -2.79 8.30
N SER A 111 1.18 -1.76 7.82
CA SER A 111 1.06 -1.26 6.44
C SER A 111 1.66 -2.25 5.44
N VAL A 112 2.81 -2.84 5.80
CA VAL A 112 3.52 -3.89 5.06
C VAL A 112 3.98 -4.93 6.08
N THR A 113 3.35 -6.10 6.08
CA THR A 113 3.54 -7.13 7.12
C THR A 113 4.04 -8.41 6.50
N PHE A 114 5.15 -8.92 7.02
CA PHE A 114 5.73 -10.20 6.66
C PHE A 114 5.62 -11.19 7.82
N ILE A 115 5.43 -12.46 7.50
CA ILE A 115 5.65 -13.57 8.43
C ILE A 115 6.92 -14.30 7.96
N PHE A 116 7.87 -14.47 8.86
CA PHE A 116 9.05 -15.27 8.57
C PHE A 116 8.71 -16.75 8.69
N GLN A 117 8.72 -17.51 7.60
CA GLN A 117 8.25 -18.90 7.60
C GLN A 117 9.08 -19.83 6.73
N ASN A 118 8.91 -21.13 6.93
CA ASN A 118 9.46 -22.15 6.04
C ASN A 118 8.66 -22.13 4.74
N SER A 119 9.35 -22.03 3.61
CA SER A 119 8.77 -22.22 2.29
C SER A 119 8.42 -23.69 2.10
N PRO A 120 7.17 -24.04 1.77
CA PRO A 120 6.80 -25.40 1.45
C PRO A 120 7.47 -25.78 0.12
N THR A 121 8.56 -26.54 0.18
CA THR A 121 9.23 -27.10 -1.00
C THR A 121 8.22 -27.86 -1.88
N HIS A 122 7.88 -27.31 -3.04
CA HIS A 122 7.27 -28.08 -4.12
C HIS A 122 8.39 -28.94 -4.73
N PRO A 123 8.29 -30.29 -4.75
CA PRO A 123 9.30 -31.11 -5.39
C PRO A 123 9.39 -30.77 -6.88
N PRO A 124 10.60 -30.81 -7.49
CA PRO A 124 10.76 -30.52 -8.90
C PRO A 124 9.97 -31.55 -9.72
N ASN A 125 9.14 -31.05 -10.64
CA ASN A 125 8.37 -31.83 -11.59
C ASN A 125 9.18 -32.99 -12.19
N LEU A 126 8.86 -34.22 -11.78
CA LEU A 126 9.06 -35.41 -12.58
C LEU A 126 7.68 -35.99 -12.87
N LEU A 127 7.17 -35.62 -14.04
CA LEU A 127 6.15 -36.30 -14.85
C LEU A 127 5.22 -37.26 -14.08
N THR A 128 4.01 -36.81 -13.73
CA THR A 128 2.86 -37.72 -13.64
C THR A 128 1.64 -37.04 -14.22
N SER A 129 1.58 -37.11 -15.55
CA SER A 129 0.35 -37.04 -16.34
C SER A 129 -0.52 -38.27 -16.02
N ALA A 130 -1.13 -38.37 -14.83
CA ALA A 130 -2.14 -39.39 -14.53
C ALA A 130 -2.88 -39.09 -13.22
N GLN A 131 -3.77 -38.09 -13.22
CA GLN A 131 -5.00 -38.08 -12.41
C GLN A 131 -5.88 -36.89 -12.82
N ILE A 132 -6.40 -36.96 -14.04
CA ILE A 132 -7.69 -36.34 -14.35
C ILE A 132 -8.74 -37.35 -13.87
N THR A 133 -9.38 -37.11 -12.73
CA THR A 133 -10.69 -37.71 -12.42
C THR A 133 -11.54 -36.67 -11.68
N GLN A 134 -12.22 -35.90 -12.51
CA GLN A 134 -13.59 -35.39 -12.37
C GLN A 134 -14.25 -35.52 -10.99
N ILE A 135 -14.54 -34.38 -10.35
CA ILE A 135 -15.86 -33.94 -9.86
C ILE A 135 -15.74 -32.44 -9.50
N ALA A 136 -16.77 -31.67 -9.85
CA ALA A 136 -17.05 -30.25 -9.57
C ALA A 136 -16.49 -29.20 -10.57
N PRO A 137 -17.36 -28.60 -11.41
CA PRO A 137 -17.01 -27.50 -12.29
C PRO A 137 -17.14 -26.15 -11.57
N GLN A 138 -16.40 -25.15 -12.07
CA GLN A 138 -16.52 -23.70 -11.78
C GLN A 138 -15.90 -23.23 -10.45
N LEU A 139 -14.67 -22.71 -10.50
CA LEU A 139 -14.21 -21.46 -9.84
C LEU A 139 -12.77 -21.08 -10.30
N VAL A 140 -12.39 -21.46 -11.53
CA VAL A 140 -11.16 -20.97 -12.18
C VAL A 140 -11.51 -19.76 -13.03
N GLU A 141 -11.96 -18.71 -12.36
CA GLU A 141 -11.96 -17.36 -12.89
C GLU A 141 -12.07 -16.49 -11.65
N GLN A 142 -10.96 -15.86 -11.21
CA GLN A 142 -10.87 -14.72 -10.26
C GLN A 142 -9.48 -14.70 -9.61
N ASN A 143 -8.40 -14.74 -10.42
CA ASN A 143 -7.16 -14.12 -9.97
C ASN A 143 -6.41 -13.51 -11.16
N LYS A 144 -7.09 -12.58 -11.84
CA LYS A 144 -6.41 -11.57 -12.63
C LYS A 144 -6.18 -10.41 -11.67
N SER A 145 -4.97 -10.30 -11.14
CA SER A 145 -4.54 -9.09 -10.44
C SER A 145 -4.87 -7.91 -11.34
N ILE A 146 -5.72 -7.02 -10.83
CA ILE A 146 -6.11 -5.82 -11.55
C ILE A 146 -4.92 -4.90 -11.45
N VAL A 147 -4.01 -5.03 -12.42
CA VAL A 147 -3.14 -3.94 -12.81
C VAL A 147 -4.11 -2.79 -13.09
N VAL A 148 -4.11 -1.78 -12.21
CA VAL A 148 -4.91 -0.57 -12.39
C VAL A 148 -4.50 -0.01 -13.74
N ASP A 149 -5.39 -0.22 -14.71
CA ASP A 149 -5.15 0.12 -16.10
C ASP A 149 -4.89 1.62 -16.18
N LYS A 150 -3.97 2.04 -17.07
CA LYS A 150 -3.68 3.47 -17.28
C LYS A 150 -4.96 4.23 -17.58
N THR A 151 -5.91 3.55 -18.22
CA THR A 151 -7.27 4.00 -18.52
C THR A 151 -8.06 4.36 -17.26
N THR A 152 -8.03 3.54 -16.21
CA THR A 152 -8.76 3.80 -14.95
C THR A 152 -8.18 5.00 -14.20
N LYS A 153 -6.85 5.14 -14.20
CA LYS A 153 -6.18 6.34 -13.65
C LYS A 153 -6.52 7.59 -14.44
N LEU A 154 -6.58 7.51 -15.77
CA LEU A 154 -6.93 8.63 -16.63
C LEU A 154 -8.39 9.07 -16.43
N ILE A 155 -9.32 8.12 -16.28
CA ILE A 155 -10.73 8.42 -15.98
C ILE A 155 -10.86 9.09 -14.61
N GLY A 156 -10.20 8.55 -13.57
CA GLY A 156 -10.18 9.17 -12.24
C GLY A 156 -9.63 10.60 -12.27
N LEU A 157 -8.52 10.83 -12.98
CA LEU A 157 -7.94 12.16 -13.19
C LEU A 157 -8.91 13.10 -13.94
N THR A 158 -9.60 12.59 -14.96
CA THR A 158 -10.53 13.37 -15.77
C THR A 158 -11.75 13.80 -14.95
N LEU A 159 -12.29 12.91 -14.10
CA LEU A 159 -13.39 13.22 -13.19
C LEU A 159 -12.99 14.26 -12.13
N ILE A 160 -11.77 14.16 -11.60
CA ILE A 160 -11.23 15.16 -10.65
C ILE A 160 -11.12 16.53 -11.32
N VAL A 161 -10.49 16.60 -12.51
CA VAL A 161 -10.33 17.85 -13.25
C VAL A 161 -11.69 18.44 -13.64
N ALA A 162 -12.63 17.62 -14.13
CA ALA A 162 -13.97 18.06 -14.47
C ALA A 162 -14.72 18.63 -13.24
N SER A 163 -14.61 17.98 -12.09
CA SER A 163 -15.23 18.47 -10.84
C SER A 163 -14.70 19.83 -10.42
N ILE A 164 -13.38 20.05 -10.55
CA ILE A 164 -12.74 21.34 -10.25
C ILE A 164 -13.21 22.41 -11.24
N VAL A 165 -13.23 22.11 -12.54
CA VAL A 165 -13.65 23.05 -13.60
C VAL A 165 -15.13 23.43 -13.47
N ILE A 166 -16.00 22.47 -13.17
CA ILE A 166 -17.44 22.72 -12.96
C ILE A 166 -17.65 23.57 -11.70
N SER A 167 -16.85 23.34 -10.65
CA SER A 167 -16.87 24.12 -9.43
C SER A 167 -16.42 25.56 -9.69
N THR A 168 -15.28 25.78 -10.35
CA THR A 168 -14.77 27.12 -10.63
C THR A 168 -15.62 27.91 -11.63
N ALA A 169 -16.26 27.24 -12.60
CA ALA A 169 -17.13 27.90 -13.58
C ALA A 169 -18.46 28.40 -12.99
N ASN A 170 -18.96 27.75 -11.94
CA ASN A 170 -20.23 28.10 -11.30
C ASN A 170 -20.07 28.88 -9.99
N ILE A 171 -18.86 28.94 -9.44
CA ILE A 171 -18.52 29.91 -8.41
C ILE A 171 -18.46 31.28 -9.09
N ARG A 172 -19.53 32.07 -8.96
CA ARG A 172 -19.42 33.52 -9.20
C ARG A 172 -18.42 34.06 -8.18
N ILE A 173 -17.17 34.29 -8.60
CA ILE A 173 -16.16 34.97 -7.80
C ILE A 173 -16.66 36.40 -7.54
N GLY A 174 -17.42 36.57 -6.46
CA GLY A 174 -17.31 37.77 -5.66
C GLY A 174 -15.99 37.65 -4.92
N ILE A 175 -15.04 38.54 -5.19
CA ILE A 175 -13.72 38.62 -4.57
C ILE A 175 -13.86 39.05 -3.10
N PHE A 176 -14.55 38.23 -2.31
CA PHE A 176 -14.83 38.47 -0.90
C PHE A 176 -14.92 37.16 -0.11
N PHE A 177 -14.33 36.08 -0.63
CA PHE A 177 -13.96 34.96 0.22
C PHE A 177 -12.88 35.45 1.17
N GLY A 178 -13.19 35.47 2.46
CA GLY A 178 -12.24 35.78 3.51
C GLY A 178 -11.07 34.80 3.43
N LEU A 179 -10.01 35.24 2.74
CA LEU A 179 -8.65 34.69 2.69
C LEU A 179 -8.26 33.88 3.94
N PRO A 180 -8.51 34.32 5.18
CA PRO A 180 -8.16 33.53 6.37
C PRO A 180 -8.74 32.11 6.45
N SER A 181 -9.99 31.88 6.00
CA SER A 181 -10.62 30.55 6.17
C SER A 181 -10.09 29.52 5.17
N VAL A 182 -9.86 29.96 3.93
CA VAL A 182 -9.29 29.12 2.87
C VAL A 182 -7.85 28.76 3.22
N ILE A 183 -7.06 29.73 3.69
CA ILE A 183 -5.69 29.51 4.17
C ILE A 183 -5.69 28.48 5.31
N LEU A 184 -6.62 28.56 6.26
CA LEU A 184 -6.70 27.61 7.37
C LEU A 184 -6.97 26.17 6.90
N CYS A 185 -7.85 25.99 5.90
CA CYS A 185 -8.08 24.68 5.28
C CYS A 185 -6.83 24.14 4.57
N PHE A 186 -6.11 24.99 3.82
CA PHE A 186 -4.85 24.59 3.17
C PHE A 186 -3.76 24.23 4.18
N VAL A 187 -3.67 24.96 5.30
CA VAL A 187 -2.76 24.62 6.40
C VAL A 187 -3.15 23.28 7.04
N GLY A 188 -4.44 23.00 7.23
CA GLY A 188 -4.91 21.71 7.71
C GLY A 188 -4.54 20.53 6.79
N ILE A 189 -4.67 20.72 5.47
CA ILE A 189 -4.24 19.73 4.46
C ILE A 189 -2.71 19.56 4.50
N PHE A 190 -1.95 20.65 4.58
CA PHE A 190 -0.49 20.61 4.68
C PHE A 190 -0.03 19.86 5.95
N VAL A 191 -0.73 20.06 7.07
CA VAL A 191 -0.50 19.33 8.32
C VAL A 191 -0.82 17.84 8.18
N LEU A 192 -1.88 17.46 7.46
CA LEU A 192 -2.17 16.05 7.16
C LEU A 192 -1.11 15.39 6.26
N CYS A 193 -0.47 16.15 5.39
CA CYS A 193 0.64 15.67 4.56
C CYS A 193 1.95 15.47 5.33
N GLN A 194 2.12 16.13 6.49
CA GLN A 194 3.33 15.99 7.30
C GLN A 194 3.19 14.87 8.34
N GLN A 195 3.96 13.80 8.15
CA GLN A 195 3.97 12.59 8.98
C GLN A 195 4.56 12.79 10.40
N ARG A 196 5.01 14.01 10.70
CA ARG A 196 5.59 14.44 11.99
C ARG A 196 4.56 15.00 12.97
N ILE A 197 3.40 15.44 12.49
CA ILE A 197 2.37 16.10 13.30
C ILE A 197 1.15 15.19 13.42
N ASN A 198 0.54 15.20 14.61
CA ASN A 198 -0.64 14.42 14.93
C ASN A 198 -1.73 14.65 13.88
N ARG A 199 -2.08 13.58 13.16
CA ARG A 199 -3.05 13.58 12.05
C ARG A 199 -4.42 14.12 12.47
N ASN A 200 -4.79 13.95 13.74
CA ASN A 200 -6.03 14.46 14.32
C ASN A 200 -6.09 15.99 14.30
N LEU A 201 -4.94 16.67 14.41
CA LEU A 201 -4.85 18.13 14.44
C LEU A 201 -5.15 18.72 13.06
N GLY A 202 -4.73 18.06 11.98
CA GLY A 202 -5.08 18.45 10.61
C GLY A 202 -6.57 18.38 10.33
N TRP A 203 -7.24 17.31 10.77
CA TRP A 203 -8.70 17.18 10.66
C TRP A 203 -9.45 18.27 11.44
N ILE A 204 -8.98 18.62 12.64
CA ILE A 204 -9.55 19.69 13.46
C ILE A 204 -9.41 21.05 12.75
N LEU A 205 -8.25 21.36 12.15
CA LEU A 205 -8.06 22.62 11.42
C LEU A 205 -8.97 22.72 10.19
N ILE A 206 -9.16 21.62 9.46
CA ILE A 206 -10.05 21.58 8.29
C ILE A 206 -11.50 21.80 8.73
N ALA A 207 -11.95 21.09 9.77
CA ALA A 207 -13.29 21.26 10.32
C ALA A 207 -13.53 22.68 10.84
N LEU A 208 -12.52 23.28 11.49
CA LEU A 208 -12.56 24.65 11.97
C LEU A 208 -12.63 25.66 10.82
N GLY A 209 -11.86 25.47 9.75
CA GLY A 209 -11.92 26.32 8.55
C GLY A 209 -13.29 26.27 7.87
N ILE A 210 -13.90 25.08 7.79
CA ILE A 210 -15.26 24.89 7.26
C ILE A 210 -16.31 25.54 8.18
N ALA A 211 -16.17 25.39 9.50
CA ALA A 211 -17.08 26.00 10.47
C ALA A 211 -17.04 27.53 10.43
N ILE A 212 -15.84 28.12 10.32
CA ILE A 212 -15.66 29.57 10.16
C ILE A 212 -16.24 30.04 8.81
N MET A 213 -16.08 29.25 7.74
CA MET A 213 -16.71 29.50 6.43
C MET A 213 -18.24 29.60 6.59
N ILE A 214 -18.86 28.62 7.24
CA ILE A 214 -20.32 28.55 7.42
C ILE A 214 -20.81 29.72 8.31
N PHE A 215 -20.11 30.00 9.41
CA PHE A 215 -20.49 31.02 10.38
C PHE A 215 -20.33 32.45 9.87
N THR A 216 -19.36 32.71 8.98
CA THR A 216 -19.16 34.03 8.36
C THR A 216 -20.30 34.40 7.39
N GLY A 217 -21.27 33.51 7.16
CA GLY A 217 -22.60 33.84 6.62
C GLY A 217 -22.66 34.35 5.18
N ARG A 218 -21.51 34.50 4.50
CA ARG A 218 -21.43 35.05 3.13
C ARG A 218 -21.47 34.00 2.02
N ILE A 219 -21.57 32.71 2.36
CA ILE A 219 -21.38 31.61 1.41
C ILE A 219 -22.65 31.25 0.65
N PHE A 220 -23.82 31.58 1.20
CA PHE A 220 -25.10 31.08 0.67
C PHE A 220 -25.85 32.04 -0.25
N ALA A 221 -25.32 33.24 -0.53
CA ALA A 221 -26.00 34.17 -1.42
C ALA A 221 -25.88 33.76 -2.91
N SER A 222 -24.94 32.90 -3.29
CA SER A 222 -24.65 32.66 -4.72
C SER A 222 -24.31 31.23 -5.13
N VAL A 223 -24.12 30.28 -4.19
CA VAL A 223 -23.72 28.90 -4.54
C VAL A 223 -24.86 27.94 -4.21
N ASN A 224 -25.39 27.28 -5.25
CA ASN A 224 -26.38 26.23 -5.10
C ASN A 224 -25.75 25.08 -4.30
N LEU A 225 -26.11 24.94 -3.01
CA LEU A 225 -25.59 23.92 -2.09
C LEU A 225 -25.63 22.51 -2.70
N LEU A 226 -26.65 22.23 -3.51
CA LEU A 226 -26.80 20.99 -4.26
C LEU A 226 -25.62 20.73 -5.22
N LEU A 227 -25.16 21.77 -5.93
CA LEU A 227 -24.03 21.67 -6.86
C LEU A 227 -22.70 21.45 -6.12
N LEU A 228 -22.56 22.03 -4.93
CA LEU A 228 -21.39 21.82 -4.08
C LEU A 228 -21.33 20.37 -3.56
N LEU A 229 -22.47 19.82 -3.13
CA LEU A 229 -22.56 18.43 -2.68
C LEU A 229 -22.29 17.45 -3.83
N LEU A 230 -22.81 17.74 -5.03
CA LEU A 230 -22.58 16.93 -6.22
C LEU A 230 -21.10 16.92 -6.62
N THR A 231 -20.44 18.09 -6.66
CA THR A 231 -19.00 18.16 -7.02
C THR A 231 -18.11 17.51 -5.96
N SER A 232 -18.44 17.62 -4.67
CA SER A 232 -17.72 16.93 -3.60
C SER A 232 -17.81 15.40 -3.72
N THR A 233 -19.02 14.89 -4.00
CA THR A 233 -19.25 13.45 -4.20
C THR A 233 -18.52 12.93 -5.43
N LEU A 234 -18.53 13.71 -6.52
CA LEU A 234 -17.86 13.36 -7.77
C LEU A 234 -16.33 13.38 -7.62
N PHE A 235 -15.79 14.36 -6.90
CA PHE A 235 -14.38 14.45 -6.56
C PHE A 235 -13.91 13.25 -5.72
N PHE A 236 -14.67 12.90 -4.67
CA PHE A 236 -14.33 11.76 -3.81
C PHE A 236 -14.38 10.44 -4.59
N THR A 237 -15.39 10.26 -5.44
CA THR A 237 -15.52 9.08 -6.31
C THR A 237 -14.36 8.99 -7.32
N GLY A 238 -13.97 10.11 -7.94
CA GLY A 238 -12.82 10.17 -8.84
C GLY A 238 -11.48 9.88 -8.14
N TYR A 239 -11.31 10.38 -6.91
CA TYR A 239 -10.13 10.12 -6.07
C TYR A 239 -10.02 8.64 -5.68
N LEU A 240 -11.14 8.01 -5.30
CA LEU A 240 -11.18 6.59 -4.97
C LEU A 240 -10.83 5.73 -6.18
N LEU A 241 -11.37 6.07 -7.36
CA LEU A 241 -11.05 5.39 -8.62
C LEU A 241 -9.57 5.54 -9.00
N PHE A 242 -8.97 6.72 -8.80
CA PHE A 242 -7.57 6.97 -9.11
C PHE A 242 -6.60 6.18 -8.22
N THR A 243 -6.90 6.08 -6.93
CA THR A 243 -6.03 5.45 -5.92
C THR A 243 -6.22 3.94 -5.83
N THR A 244 -7.47 3.48 -5.84
CA THR A 244 -7.80 2.06 -5.61
C THR A 244 -8.21 1.31 -6.87
N GLY A 245 -8.51 2.01 -7.97
CA GLY A 245 -9.08 1.40 -9.18
C GLY A 245 -10.52 0.90 -9.00
N LYS A 246 -11.11 1.06 -7.81
CA LYS A 246 -12.42 0.54 -7.42
C LYS A 246 -13.36 1.66 -6.98
N ILE A 247 -14.64 1.49 -7.29
CA ILE A 247 -15.73 2.35 -6.81
C ILE A 247 -16.71 1.44 -6.06
N PHE A 248 -16.88 1.66 -4.75
CA PHE A 248 -17.78 0.85 -3.90
C PHE A 248 -17.56 -0.67 -3.98
N GLY A 249 -16.32 -1.12 -4.22
CA GLY A 249 -15.98 -2.55 -4.35
C GLY A 249 -16.13 -3.13 -5.77
N TYR A 250 -16.61 -2.35 -6.73
CA TYR A 250 -16.71 -2.74 -8.14
C TYR A 250 -15.59 -2.09 -8.97
N ASP A 251 -15.05 -2.86 -9.91
CA ASP A 251 -14.11 -2.35 -10.91
C ASP A 251 -14.87 -1.63 -12.04
N TRP A 252 -14.21 -0.64 -12.66
CA TRP A 252 -14.78 0.12 -13.79
C TRP A 252 -15.34 -0.79 -14.90
N ARG A 253 -14.64 -1.87 -15.24
CA ARG A 253 -15.09 -2.84 -16.26
C ARG A 253 -16.34 -3.61 -15.84
N SER A 254 -16.51 -3.87 -14.54
CA SER A 254 -17.70 -4.51 -13.99
C SER A 254 -18.91 -3.57 -14.02
N LEU A 255 -18.71 -2.28 -13.69
CA LEU A 255 -19.75 -1.26 -13.83
C LEU A 255 -20.18 -1.08 -15.29
N GLN A 256 -19.24 -1.07 -16.23
CA GLN A 256 -19.55 -0.97 -17.66
C GLN A 256 -20.37 -2.17 -18.18
N LYS A 257 -20.12 -3.38 -17.66
CA LYS A 257 -20.94 -4.56 -17.99
C LYS A 257 -22.37 -4.46 -17.44
N ILE A 258 -22.56 -3.87 -16.26
CA ILE A 258 -23.89 -3.69 -15.64
C ILE A 258 -24.69 -2.61 -16.36
N ILE A 259 -24.03 -1.53 -16.79
CA ILE A 259 -24.69 -0.41 -17.49
C ILE A 259 -25.11 -0.78 -18.92
N ASN A 260 -24.42 -1.75 -19.55
CA ASN A 260 -24.68 -2.20 -20.92
C ASN A 260 -25.57 -3.45 -21.00
N GLN A 261 -26.18 -3.88 -19.89
CA GLN A 261 -27.25 -4.89 -19.84
C GLN A 261 -28.61 -4.20 -19.83
#